data_AF-A0A3C0T8U9-F1
#
_entry.id   AF-A0A3C0T8U9-F1
#
_cell.length_a   1.000
_cell.length_b   1.000
_cell.length_c   1.000
_cell.angle_alpha   90.00
_cell.angle_beta   90.00
_cell.angle_gamma   90.00
#
_symmetry.space_group_name_H-M   'P 1'
#
loop_
_entity.id
_entity.type
_entity.pdbx_description
1 polymer ?
#
loop_
_entity_poly.entity_id
_entity_poly.type
_entity_poly.pdbx_seq_one_letter_code
_entity_poly.pdbx_strand_id
1 'polypeptide(L)' 'MQIKCEQDDSETKKQTPLPPRNLVVHFTNERSVFGIVYPALAEETRVSDIINEDDQFLVLYQNSQKLIINRHHVIYVNAN' A
#
# COMPACT_ATOMS: atom_id res chain seq x y z
N MET A 1 11.45 13.67 21.43
CA MET A 1 10.79 12.45 21.90
C MET A 1 10.17 11.76 20.70
N GLN A 2 10.86 10.77 20.12
CA GLN A 2 10.33 9.98 19.00
C GLN A 2 9.47 8.88 19.60
N ILE A 3 8.15 8.96 19.44
CA ILE A 3 7.25 7.87 19.77
C ILE A 3 7.41 6.83 18.65
N LYS A 4 8.26 5.84 18.89
CA LYS A 4 8.42 4.69 18.01
C LYS A 4 7.24 3.77 18.32
N CYS A 5 6.16 3.87 17.54
CA CYS A 5 5.12 2.85 17.59
C CYS A 5 5.71 1.59 16.95
N GLU A 6 6.13 0.64 17.78
CA GLU A 6 6.42 -0.74 17.36
C GLU A 6 5.09 -1.47 17.13
N GLN A 7 4.33 -1.03 16.12
CA GLN A 7 3.26 -1.85 15.56
C GLN A 7 3.86 -2.64 14.40
N ASP A 8 4.13 -3.92 14.65
CA ASP A 8 4.39 -4.89 13.60
C ASP A 8 3.05 -5.26 12.95
N ASP A 9 2.82 -4.81 11.72
CA ASP A 9 1.60 -5.14 10.95
C ASP A 9 1.55 -6.63 10.53
N SER A 10 2.36 -7.51 11.13
CA SER A 10 2.31 -8.94 10.91
C SER A 10 0.93 -9.54 11.25
N GLU A 11 0.16 -8.92 12.14
CA GLU A 11 -1.25 -9.26 12.34
C GLU A 11 -2.12 -8.92 11.12
N THR A 12 -2.01 -7.71 10.57
CA THR A 12 -2.74 -7.31 9.36
C THR A 12 -2.42 -8.23 8.19
N LYS A 13 -1.13 -8.57 7.99
CA LYS A 13 -0.70 -9.52 6.94
C LYS A 13 -1.27 -10.92 7.12
N LYS A 14 -1.50 -11.36 8.36
CA LYS A 14 -2.07 -12.69 8.69
C LYS A 14 -3.60 -12.69 8.63
N GLN A 15 -4.23 -11.55 8.86
CA GLN A 15 -5.69 -11.41 8.92
C GLN A 15 -6.32 -11.07 7.56
N THR A 16 -5.56 -10.61 6.58
CA THR A 16 -6.08 -10.43 5.22
C THR A 16 -6.32 -11.78 4.55
N PRO A 17 -7.57 -12.12 4.19
CA PRO A 17 -7.91 -13.43 3.62
C PRO A 17 -7.46 -13.58 2.16
N LEU A 18 -6.93 -12.52 1.55
CA LEU A 18 -6.60 -12.44 0.14
C LEU A 18 -5.09 -12.48 -0.11
N PRO A 19 -4.66 -13.04 -1.26
CA PRO A 19 -3.26 -13.04 -1.61
C PRO A 19 -2.74 -11.60 -1.79
N PRO A 20 -1.51 -11.32 -1.33
CA PRO A 20 -0.89 -10.02 -1.53
C PRO A 20 -0.69 -9.72 -3.02
N ARG A 21 -0.67 -8.43 -3.36
CA ARG A 21 -0.49 -7.95 -4.74
C ARG A 21 0.73 -7.05 -4.87
N ASN A 22 1.46 -7.22 -5.97
CA ASN A 22 2.59 -6.36 -6.31
C ASN A 22 2.10 -5.05 -6.92
N LEU A 23 2.75 -3.96 -6.53
CA LEU A 23 2.41 -2.62 -6.95
C LEU A 23 3.64 -1.77 -7.21
N VAL A 24 3.57 -0.95 -8.25
CA VAL A 24 4.52 0.14 -8.50
C VAL A 24 3.77 1.47 -8.44
N VAL A 25 4.18 2.34 -7.53
CA VAL A 25 3.64 3.70 -7.39
C VAL A 25 4.58 4.69 -8.04
N HIS A 26 4.06 5.49 -8.95
CA HIS A 26 4.82 6.53 -9.66
C HIS A 26 4.43 7.91 -9.15
N PHE A 27 5.43 8.71 -8.79
CA PHE A 27 5.24 10.02 -8.16
C PHE A 27 5.46 11.18 -9.14
N THR A 28 4.94 12.35 -8.78
CA THR A 28 5.09 13.60 -9.55
C THR A 28 6.53 14.08 -9.73
N ASN A 29 7.46 13.56 -8.92
CA ASN A 29 8.89 13.87 -8.98
C ASN A 29 9.70 12.81 -9.74
N GLU A 30 9.06 12.04 -10.63
CA GLU A 30 9.66 10.97 -11.45
C GLU A 30 10.22 9.78 -10.65
N ARG A 31 10.08 9.78 -9.32
CA ARG A 31 10.45 8.63 -8.49
C ARG A 31 9.37 7.57 -8.56
N SER A 32 9.77 6.33 -8.27
CA SER A 32 8.85 5.20 -8.18
C SER A 32 9.18 4.33 -6.97
N VAL A 33 8.16 3.73 -6.38
CA VAL A 33 8.30 2.76 -5.28
C VAL A 33 7.60 1.48 -5.65
N PHE A 34 8.34 0.37 -5.60
CA PHE A 34 7.80 -0.99 -5.72
C PHE A 34 7.48 -1.54 -4.33
N GLY A 35 6.31 -2.13 -4.17
CA GLY A 35 5.92 -2.78 -2.93
C GLY A 35 4.75 -3.72 -3.10
N ILE A 36 4.25 -4.18 -1.95
CA ILE A 36 3.18 -5.17 -1.85
C ILE A 36 2.02 -4.56 -1.06
N VAL A 37 0.80 -4.81 -1.49
CA VAL A 37 -0.43 -4.51 -0.72
C VAL A 37 -1.13 -5.79 -0.30
N TYR A 38 -1.83 -5.70 0.82
CA TYR A 38 -2.64 -6.77 1.39
C TYR A 38 -4.09 -6.30 1.38
N PRO A 39 -4.91 -6.73 0.40
CA PRO A 39 -6.31 -6.31 0.31
C PRO A 39 -7.10 -6.91 1.47
N ALA A 40 -7.97 -6.13 2.09
CA ALA A 40 -8.77 -6.56 3.24
C ALA A 40 -10.09 -7.20 2.82
N LEU A 41 -10.69 -6.72 1.72
CA LEU A 41 -11.99 -7.15 1.22
C LEU A 41 -11.89 -7.81 -0.16
N ALA A 42 -12.74 -8.81 -0.41
CA ALA A 42 -12.83 -9.47 -1.73
C ALA A 42 -13.26 -8.52 -2.86
N GLU A 43 -13.89 -7.40 -2.49
CA GLU A 43 -14.26 -6.33 -3.42
C GLU A 43 -13.05 -5.49 -3.83
N GLU A 44 -12.00 -5.43 -3.01
CA GLU A 44 -10.68 -4.83 -3.33
C GLU A 44 -9.80 -5.77 -4.17
N THR A 45 -10.41 -6.67 -4.94
CA THR A 45 -9.68 -7.64 -5.77
C THR A 45 -9.07 -7.00 -7.00
N ARG A 46 -9.29 -5.73 -7.32
CA ARG A 46 -8.47 -5.04 -8.31
C ARG A 46 -7.66 -3.97 -7.61
N VAL A 47 -6.43 -3.79 -8.08
CA VAL A 47 -5.58 -2.70 -7.60
C VAL A 47 -6.26 -1.35 -7.77
N SER A 48 -7.05 -1.17 -8.84
CA SER A 48 -7.86 0.03 -9.03
C SER A 48 -8.79 0.29 -7.85
N ASP A 49 -9.35 -0.75 -7.23
CA ASP A 49 -10.33 -0.61 -6.16
C ASP A 49 -9.63 -0.14 -4.88
N ILE A 50 -8.44 -0.69 -4.61
CA ILE A 50 -7.55 -0.23 -3.53
C ILE A 50 -7.15 1.25 -3.70
N ILE A 51 -6.93 1.71 -4.95
CA ILE A 51 -6.51 3.09 -5.23
C ILE A 51 -7.70 4.06 -5.37
N ASN A 52 -8.88 3.57 -5.70
CA ASN A 52 -10.06 4.42 -5.92
C ASN A 52 -10.87 4.68 -4.64
N GLU A 53 -10.48 4.07 -3.51
CA GLU A 53 -10.99 4.49 -2.20
C GLU A 53 -10.68 5.95 -1.94
N ASP A 54 -11.63 6.67 -1.34
CA ASP A 54 -11.55 8.11 -0.99
C ASP A 54 -10.60 8.39 0.20
N ASP A 55 -9.59 7.53 0.33
CA ASP A 55 -8.55 7.61 1.33
C ASP A 55 -7.43 8.52 0.87
N GLN A 56 -6.83 9.25 1.82
CA GLN A 56 -5.73 10.18 1.56
C GLN A 56 -4.37 9.49 1.46
N PHE A 57 -4.26 8.27 1.99
CA PHE A 57 -3.02 7.54 2.12
C PHE A 57 -3.11 6.15 1.48
N LEU A 58 -2.00 5.68 0.95
CA LEU A 58 -1.80 4.33 0.45
C LEU A 58 -0.78 3.63 1.34
N VAL A 59 -1.10 2.45 1.82
CA VAL A 59 -0.17 1.62 2.59
C VAL A 59 0.46 0.61 1.65
N LEU A 60 1.79 0.59 1.59
CA LEU A 60 2.59 -0.37 0.84
C LEU A 60 3.59 -1.05 1.76
N TYR A 61 3.99 -2.28 1.43
CA TYR A 61 5.05 -2.99 2.12
C TYR A 61 6.22 -3.23 1.18
N GLN A 62 7.41 -2.78 1.55
CA GLN A 62 8.64 -3.02 0.82
C GLN A 62 9.68 -3.58 1.77
N ASN A 63 10.29 -4.72 1.42
CA ASN A 63 11.29 -5.39 2.28
C ASN A 63 10.81 -5.56 3.74
N SER A 64 9.54 -5.98 3.89
CA SER A 64 8.84 -6.12 5.18
C SER A 64 8.61 -4.82 5.97
N GLN A 65 9.01 -3.66 5.46
CA GLN A 65 8.73 -2.36 6.07
C GLN A 65 7.44 -1.77 5.52
N LYS A 66 6.63 -1.17 6.40
CA LYS A 66 5.42 -0.41 6.05
C LYS A 66 5.82 0.97 5.53
N LEU A 67 5.26 1.34 4.38
CA LEU A 67 5.36 2.65 3.76
C LEU A 67 3.95 3.25 3.70
N ILE A 68 3.78 4.44 4.29
CA ILE A 68 2.53 5.20 4.20
C ILE A 68 2.78 6.33 3.21
N ILE A 69 2.08 6.28 2.09
CA ILE A 69 2.29 7.16 0.95
C ILE A 69 1.10 8.11 0.83
N ASN A 70 1.37 9.41 0.78
CA ASN A 70 0.35 10.41 0.49
C ASN A 70 -0.04 10.34 -0.98
N ARG A 71 -1.32 10.04 -1.27
CA ARG A 71 -1.85 9.85 -2.62
C ARG A 71 -1.82 11.13 -3.46
N HIS A 72 -1.80 12.31 -2.85
CA HIS A 72 -1.67 13.59 -3.58
C HIS A 72 -0.38 13.73 -4.40
N HIS A 73 0.64 12.92 -4.10
CA HIS A 73 1.90 12.92 -4.84
C HIS A 73 2.00 11.80 -5.88
N VAL A 74 0.98 10.95 -5.99
CA VAL A 74 0.94 9.81 -6.92
C VAL A 74 0.34 10.26 -8.24
N ILE A 75 1.03 10.02 -9.36
CA ILE A 75 0.49 10.24 -10.71
C ILE A 75 -0.36 9.04 -11.12
N TYR A 76 0.23 7.85 -11.03
CA TYR A 76 -0.43 6.61 -11.40
C TYR A 76 0.23 5.45 -10.67
N VAL A 77 -0.47 4.31 -10.68
CA VAL A 77 -0.03 3.08 -10.03
C VAL A 77 -0.18 1.95 -11.03
N ASN A 78 0.82 1.08 -11.11
CA ASN A 78 0.81 -0.08 -11.97
C ASN A 78 0.72 -1.37 -11.14
N ALA A 79 -0.15 -2.28 -11.57
CA ALA A 79 -0.32 -3.62 -11.03
C ALA A 79 0.10 -4.64 -12.08
N ASN A 80 1.01 -5.54 -11.72
CA ASN A 80 1.28 -6.74 -12.50
C ASN A 80 0.47 -7.93 -11.99
#